data_AF-A0A662LCW8-F1
#
_entry.id   AF-A0A662LCW8-F1
#
_cell.length_a   1.000
_cell.length_b   1.000
_cell.length_c   1.000
_cell.angle_alpha   90.00
_cell.angle_beta   90.00
_cell.angle_gamma   90.00
#
_symmetry.space_group_name_H-M   'P 1'
#
loop_
_entity.id
_entity.type
_entity.pdbx_description
1 polymer ?
#
loop_
_entity_poly.entity_id
_entity_poly.type
_entity_poly.pdbx_seq_one_letter_code
_entity_poly.pdbx_strand_id
1 'polypeptide(L)'
;AGESIARSLEEDDISILKDYENGWRRELGRKLKRNYMMKEIASRFDDKTFDKLAESLQGVDFEDFSTYGLIKALVKKHPSLLIKLKPLLGLR
;
A
#
# COMPACT_ATOMS: atom_id res chain seq x y z
N ALA A 1 12.48 15.70 -3.80
CA ALA A 1 12.73 16.91 -3.00
C ALA A 1 13.84 17.75 -3.63
N GLY A 2 15.05 17.20 -3.82
CA GLY A 2 16.17 17.94 -4.42
C GLY A 2 15.86 18.58 -5.78
N GLU A 3 15.22 17.85 -6.69
CA GLU A 3 14.83 18.37 -8.02
C GLU A 3 13.90 19.59 -7.95
N SER A 4 12.81 19.51 -7.17
CA SER A 4 11.87 20.64 -7.03
C SER A 4 12.50 21.84 -6.34
N ILE A 5 13.44 21.62 -5.41
CA ILE A 5 14.21 22.70 -4.77
C ILE A 5 15.15 23.37 -5.78
N ALA A 6 15.88 22.59 -6.57
CA ALA A 6 16.80 23.12 -7.59
C ALA A 6 16.04 23.99 -8.61
N ARG A 7 14.94 23.48 -9.14
CA ARG A 7 14.07 24.24 -10.07
C ARG A 7 13.49 25.51 -9.45
N SER A 8 13.06 25.43 -8.19
CA SER A 8 12.53 26.61 -7.48
C SER A 8 13.56 27.72 -7.34
N LEU A 9 14.83 27.38 -7.14
CA LEU A 9 15.93 28.35 -7.10
C LEU A 9 16.31 28.89 -8.49
N GLU A 10 16.31 28.03 -9.51
CA GLU A 10 16.61 28.42 -10.90
C GLU A 10 15.55 29.36 -11.49
N GLU A 11 14.28 29.13 -11.18
CA GLU A 11 13.14 29.90 -11.70
C GLU A 11 12.71 31.06 -10.77
N ASP A 12 13.35 31.20 -9.59
CA ASP A 12 12.97 32.14 -8.51
C ASP A 12 11.46 32.07 -8.16
N ASP A 13 10.90 30.86 -8.17
CA ASP A 13 9.49 30.60 -7.91
C ASP A 13 9.32 29.48 -6.85
N ILE A 14 8.82 29.86 -5.68
CA ILE A 14 8.53 28.94 -4.57
C ILE A 14 7.32 28.05 -4.81
N SER A 15 6.45 28.40 -5.77
CA SER A 15 5.24 27.63 -6.09
C SER A 15 5.59 26.22 -6.62
N ILE A 16 6.76 26.09 -7.26
CA ILE A 16 7.33 24.85 -7.80
C ILE A 16 7.54 23.79 -6.73
N LEU A 17 7.75 24.17 -5.46
CA LEU A 17 7.91 23.21 -4.37
C LEU A 17 6.69 22.26 -4.22
N LYS A 18 5.50 22.69 -4.66
CA LYS A 18 4.29 21.87 -4.69
C LYS A 18 4.41 20.66 -5.62
N ASP A 19 5.28 20.72 -6.64
CA ASP A 19 5.52 19.60 -7.55
C ASP A 19 6.06 18.39 -6.80
N TYR A 20 6.86 18.60 -5.76
CA TYR A 20 7.33 17.51 -4.91
C TYR A 20 6.17 16.80 -4.22
N GLU A 21 5.26 17.56 -3.58
CA GLU A 21 4.07 17.03 -2.90
C GLU A 21 3.22 16.20 -3.89
N ASN A 22 2.99 16.73 -5.09
CA ASN A 22 2.21 16.06 -6.12
C ASN A 22 2.90 14.79 -6.62
N GLY A 23 4.21 14.85 -6.85
CA GLY A 23 5.03 13.74 -7.33
C GLY A 23 5.05 12.57 -6.35
N TRP A 24 5.43 12.81 -5.09
CA TRP A 24 5.50 11.73 -4.10
C TRP A 24 4.13 11.12 -3.82
N ARG A 25 3.05 11.93 -3.76
CA ARG A 25 1.69 11.41 -3.57
C ARG A 25 1.26 10.52 -4.73
N ARG A 26 1.62 10.90 -5.96
CA ARG A 26 1.32 10.11 -7.16
C ARG A 26 2.07 8.78 -7.15
N GLU A 27 3.33 8.77 -6.76
CA GLU A 27 4.18 7.58 -6.81
C GLU A 27 3.98 6.64 -5.61
N LEU A 28 3.91 7.19 -4.39
CA LEU A 28 3.94 6.43 -3.15
C LEU A 28 2.64 6.53 -2.35
N GLY A 29 1.87 7.60 -2.52
CA GLY A 29 0.72 7.90 -1.68
C GLY A 29 -0.33 6.78 -1.66
N ARG A 30 -0.62 6.16 -2.82
CA ARG A 30 -1.56 5.03 -2.92
C ARG A 30 -1.05 3.80 -2.18
N LYS A 31 0.23 3.43 -2.41
CA LYS A 31 0.91 2.32 -1.72
C LYS A 31 0.89 2.52 -0.20
N LEU A 32 1.28 3.71 0.27
CA LEU A 32 1.33 4.02 1.69
C LEU A 32 -0.05 4.00 2.34
N LYS A 33 -1.06 4.56 1.68
CA LYS A 33 -2.45 4.52 2.16
C LYS A 33 -2.95 3.08 2.29
N ARG A 34 -2.70 2.23 1.28
CA ARG A 34 -3.04 0.81 1.31
C ARG A 34 -2.35 0.09 2.48
N ASN A 35 -1.04 0.27 2.62
CA ASN A 35 -0.23 -0.39 3.63
C ASN A 35 -0.66 0.04 5.05
N TYR A 36 -0.95 1.32 5.23
CA TYR A 36 -1.47 1.86 6.49
C TYR A 36 -2.81 1.19 6.86
N MET A 37 -3.77 1.16 5.92
CA MET A 37 -5.06 0.52 6.19
C MET A 37 -4.93 -0.99 6.44
N MET A 38 -4.05 -1.69 5.72
CA MET A 38 -3.78 -3.10 5.98
C MET A 38 -3.23 -3.30 7.39
N LYS A 39 -2.28 -2.45 7.83
CA LYS A 39 -1.73 -2.48 9.19
C LYS A 39 -2.82 -2.26 10.26
N GLU A 40 -3.72 -1.30 10.05
CA GLU A 40 -4.82 -1.03 11.00
C GLU A 40 -5.87 -2.13 11.08
N ILE A 41 -6.03 -2.92 10.00
CA ILE A 41 -6.90 -4.09 10.00
C ILE A 41 -6.20 -5.27 10.67
N ALA A 42 -4.94 -5.52 10.29
CA ALA A 42 -4.14 -6.61 10.83
C ALA A 42 -3.86 -6.47 12.33
N SER A 43 -3.72 -5.25 12.84
CA SER A 43 -3.51 -5.00 14.28
C SER A 43 -4.68 -5.44 15.16
N ARG A 44 -5.83 -5.79 14.57
CA ARG A 44 -7.03 -6.27 15.25
C ARG A 44 -7.21 -7.78 15.15
N PHE A 45 -6.30 -8.49 14.47
CA PHE A 45 -6.34 -9.95 14.37
C PHE A 45 -5.72 -10.59 15.61
N ASP A 46 -6.27 -11.72 16.01
CA ASP A 46 -5.68 -12.59 17.02
C ASP A 46 -4.70 -13.59 16.37
N ASP A 47 -3.91 -14.26 17.22
CA ASP A 47 -2.90 -15.22 16.77
C ASP A 47 -3.53 -16.35 15.91
N LYS A 48 -4.70 -16.86 16.31
CA LYS A 48 -5.42 -17.89 15.55
C LYS A 48 -5.76 -17.43 14.13
N THR A 49 -6.14 -16.16 13.97
CA THR A 49 -6.37 -15.57 12.65
C THR A 49 -5.07 -15.51 11.87
N PHE A 50 -3.97 -15.05 12.47
CA PHE A 50 -2.66 -15.01 11.80
C PHE A 50 -2.19 -16.38 11.33
N ASP A 51 -2.28 -17.41 12.19
CA ASP A 51 -1.90 -18.79 11.85
C ASP A 51 -2.69 -19.30 10.64
N LYS A 52 -4.02 -19.14 10.68
CA LYS A 52 -4.90 -19.55 9.57
C LYS A 52 -4.58 -18.83 8.26
N LEU A 53 -4.25 -17.54 8.32
CA LEU A 53 -3.87 -16.78 7.13
C LEU A 53 -2.52 -17.27 6.58
N ALA A 54 -1.53 -17.50 7.45
CA ALA A 54 -0.21 -17.99 7.06
C ALA A 54 -0.29 -19.40 6.43
N GLU A 55 -1.01 -20.33 7.05
CA GLU A 55 -1.26 -21.67 6.51
C GLU A 55 -1.89 -21.61 5.11
N SER A 56 -2.86 -20.72 4.92
CA SER A 56 -3.57 -20.61 3.65
C SER A 56 -2.75 -20.04 2.48
N LEU A 57 -1.61 -19.42 2.79
CA LEU A 57 -0.67 -18.88 1.83
C LEU A 57 0.53 -19.81 1.58
N GLN A 58 0.62 -20.95 2.26
CA GLN A 58 1.67 -21.92 2.00
C GLN A 58 1.63 -22.39 0.53
N GLY A 59 2.80 -22.38 -0.11
CA GLY A 59 2.94 -22.75 -1.52
C GLY A 59 2.35 -21.76 -2.52
N VAL A 60 1.86 -20.60 -2.09
CA VAL A 60 1.48 -19.52 -3.01
C VAL A 60 2.74 -18.90 -3.58
N ASP A 61 2.86 -18.98 -4.91
CA ASP A 61 3.84 -18.19 -5.65
C ASP A 61 3.30 -16.77 -5.84
N PHE A 62 4.03 -15.79 -5.31
CA PHE A 62 3.62 -14.39 -5.37
C PHE A 62 4.17 -13.76 -6.64
N GLU A 63 3.27 -13.45 -7.58
CA GLU A 63 3.59 -12.64 -8.79
C GLU A 63 4.28 -11.31 -8.42
N ASP A 64 3.95 -10.74 -7.26
CA ASP A 64 4.51 -9.50 -6.73
C ASP A 64 4.64 -9.62 -5.20
N PHE A 65 5.87 -9.57 -4.70
CA PHE A 65 6.17 -9.58 -3.27
C PHE A 65 5.92 -8.19 -2.66
N SER A 66 4.64 -7.83 -2.56
CA SER A 66 4.20 -6.55 -2.01
C SER A 66 2.95 -6.72 -1.14
N THR A 67 2.61 -5.69 -0.36
CA THR A 67 1.35 -5.66 0.40
C THR A 67 0.13 -5.80 -0.51
N TYR A 68 0.20 -5.30 -1.76
CA TYR A 68 -0.86 -5.49 -2.73
C TYR A 68 -1.00 -6.96 -3.13
N GLY A 69 0.12 -7.60 -3.48
CA GLY A 69 0.16 -9.03 -3.80
C GLY A 69 -0.35 -9.90 -2.66
N LEU A 70 0.07 -9.60 -1.42
CA LEU A 70 -0.41 -10.26 -0.21
C LEU A 70 -1.93 -10.12 -0.05
N ILE A 71 -2.48 -8.90 -0.14
CA ILE A 71 -3.92 -8.66 -0.02
C ILE A 71 -4.68 -9.42 -1.13
N LYS A 72 -4.19 -9.40 -2.37
CA LYS A 72 -4.79 -10.10 -3.51
C LYS A 72 -4.85 -11.61 -3.25
N ALA A 73 -3.75 -12.22 -2.80
CA ALA A 73 -3.69 -13.65 -2.50
C ALA A 73 -4.65 -14.03 -1.36
N LEU A 74 -4.63 -13.25 -0.28
CA LEU A 74 -5.48 -13.47 0.89
C LEU A 74 -6.98 -13.35 0.56
N VAL A 75 -7.40 -12.29 -0.14
CA VAL A 75 -8.80 -12.09 -0.55
C VAL A 75 -9.27 -13.18 -1.51
N LYS A 76 -8.39 -13.69 -2.39
CA LYS A 76 -8.71 -14.80 -3.30
C LYS A 76 -8.99 -16.10 -2.54
N LYS A 77 -8.26 -16.38 -1.47
CA LYS A 77 -8.42 -17.60 -0.64
C LYS A 77 -9.56 -17.48 0.38
N HIS A 78 -9.76 -16.30 0.98
CA HIS A 78 -10.74 -16.07 2.05
C HIS A 78 -11.62 -14.83 1.81
N PRO A 79 -12.42 -14.79 0.73
CA PRO A 79 -13.13 -13.59 0.32
C PRO A 79 -14.20 -13.10 1.31
N SER A 80 -14.78 -13.99 2.12
CA SER A 80 -15.78 -13.66 3.14
C SER A 80 -15.14 -13.13 4.43
N LEU A 81 -14.03 -13.74 4.87
CA LEU A 81 -13.31 -13.30 6.08
C LEU A 81 -12.60 -11.95 5.87
N LEU A 82 -12.28 -11.60 4.63
CA LEU A 82 -11.47 -10.44 4.28
C LEU A 82 -12.22 -9.40 3.44
N ILE A 83 -13.55 -9.29 3.62
CA ILE A 83 -14.37 -8.26 2.97
C ILE A 83 -13.80 -6.85 3.23
N LYS A 84 -13.27 -6.60 4.43
CA LYS A 84 -12.62 -5.32 4.79
C LYS A 84 -11.36 -5.03 3.98
N LEU A 85 -10.71 -6.03 3.40
CA LEU A 85 -9.51 -5.87 2.57
C LEU A 85 -9.84 -5.62 1.09
N LYS A 86 -11.00 -6.03 0.59
CA LYS A 86 -11.40 -5.87 -0.83
C LYS A 86 -11.25 -4.43 -1.34
N PRO A 87 -11.68 -3.38 -0.60
CA PRO A 87 -11.51 -1.99 -1.06
C PRO A 87 -10.05 -1.60 -1.29
N LEU A 88 -9.09 -2.24 -0.60
CA LEU A 88 -7.67 -1.94 -0.71
C LEU A 88 -7.07 -2.37 -2.05
N LEU A 89 -7.72 -3.31 -2.77
CA LEU A 89 -7.30 -3.74 -4.11
C LEU A 89 -7.48 -2.65 -5.18
N GLY A 90 -8.30 -1.63 -4.91
CA GLY A 90 -8.43 -0.46 -5.78
C GLY A 90 -7.29 0.56 -5.64
N LEU A 91 -6.44 0.40 -4.63
CA LEU A 91 -5.31 1.30 -4.34
C LEU A 91 -4.01 0.76 -4.93
N ARG A 92 -4.00 0.43 -6.22
CA ARG A 92 -2.80 -0.06 -6.90
C ARG A 92 -1.72 1.01 -6.92
#